data_AF-A0A968BPX5-F1
#
_entry.id   AF-A0A968BPX5-F1
#
_cell.length_a   1.000
_cell.length_b   1.000
_cell.length_c   1.000
_cell.angle_alpha   90.00
_cell.angle_beta   90.00
_cell.angle_gamma   90.00
#
_symmetry.space_group_name_H-M   'P 1'
#
loop_
_entity.id
_entity.type
_entity.pdbx_description
1 polymer ?
#
loop_
_entity_poly.entity_id
_entity_poly.type
_entity_poly.pdbx_seq_one_letter_code
_entity_poly.pdbx_strand_id
1 'polypeptide(L)' 'MERRLYVKSDVPLVAKMCDALPNIDFVESLGTVNDVHHELGALYEFAGMFPNTSKPIVAWSYDRFDSAGIHEIAVAEA' A
#
# COMPACT_ATOMS: atom_id res chain seq x y z
N MET A 1 12.11 15.51 14.97
CA MET A 1 11.49 14.26 14.48
C MET A 1 12.29 13.10 15.03
N GLU A 2 11.62 12.09 15.55
CA GLU A 2 12.25 10.83 15.98
C GLU A 2 11.96 9.73 14.95
N ARG A 3 12.93 8.86 14.69
CA ARG A 3 12.76 7.72 13.78
C ARG A 3 11.90 6.65 14.47
N ARG A 4 10.88 6.16 13.77
CA ARG A 4 10.05 5.03 14.19
C ARG A 4 9.81 4.05 13.03
N LEU A 5 9.34 2.86 13.35
CA LEU A 5 8.89 1.89 12.36
C LEU A 5 7.64 2.41 11.64
N TYR A 6 7.53 2.01 10.37
CA TYR A 6 6.36 2.24 9.55
C TYR A 6 5.27 1.23 9.93
N VAL A 7 4.04 1.71 10.09
CA VAL A 7 2.90 0.92 10.57
C VAL A 7 1.70 1.06 9.65
N LYS A 8 0.72 0.16 9.78
CA LYS A 8 -0.45 0.08 8.90
C LYS A 8 -1.23 1.39 8.79
N SER A 9 -1.29 2.19 9.85
CA SER A 9 -1.96 3.49 9.84
C SER A 9 -1.24 4.57 9.02
N ASP A 10 0.04 4.37 8.68
CA ASP A 10 0.80 5.29 7.84
C ASP A 10 0.44 5.16 6.35
N VAL A 11 0.02 3.96 5.92
CA VAL A 11 -0.31 3.63 4.53
C VAL A 11 -1.30 4.63 3.91
N PRO A 12 -2.50 4.86 4.47
CA PRO A 12 -3.45 5.80 3.90
C PRO A 12 -2.97 7.25 3.92
N LEU A 13 -2.11 7.62 4.88
CA LEU A 13 -1.58 8.98 4.99
C LEU A 13 -0.59 9.26 3.86
N VAL A 14 0.33 8.32 3.62
CA VAL A 14 1.32 8.42 2.54
C VAL A 14 0.63 8.36 1.18
N ALA A 15 -0.34 7.46 0.98
CA ALA A 15 -1.11 7.36 -0.26
C ALA A 15 -1.78 8.70 -0.62
N LYS A 16 -2.48 9.34 0.32
CA LYS A 16 -3.12 10.65 0.11
C LYS A 16 -2.13 11.77 -0.16
N MET A 17 -1.00 11.76 0.56
CA MET A 17 0.05 12.74 0.34
C MET A 17 0.59 12.64 -1.09
N CYS A 18 0.94 11.43 -1.54
CA CYS A 18 1.42 11.19 -2.88
C CYS A 18 0.35 11.51 -3.94
N ASP A 19 -0.92 11.18 -3.68
CA ASP A 19 -2.06 11.50 -4.55
C ASP A 19 -2.19 13.02 -4.80
N ALA A 20 -1.98 13.84 -3.78
CA ALA A 20 -2.08 15.30 -3.88
C ALA A 20 -0.93 15.96 -4.66
N LEU A 21 0.18 15.26 -4.93
CA LEU A 21 1.36 15.84 -5.60
C LEU A 21 1.22 15.79 -7.13
N PRO A 22 1.30 16.92 -7.85
CA PRO A 22 1.05 16.95 -9.31
C PRO A 22 2.18 16.32 -10.14
N ASN A 23 3.35 16.09 -9.57
CA ASN A 23 4.53 15.53 -10.26
C ASN A 23 4.79 14.07 -9.86
N ILE A 24 3.82 13.40 -9.22
CA ILE A 24 3.88 11.99 -8.88
C ILE A 24 2.75 11.32 -9.66
N ASP A 25 3.06 10.51 -10.65
CA ASP A 25 2.05 9.95 -11.55
C ASP A 25 1.53 8.56 -11.12
N PHE A 26 2.26 7.88 -10.24
CA PHE A 26 1.92 6.57 -9.70
C PHE A 26 2.42 6.46 -8.26
N VAL A 27 1.90 5.49 -7.52
CA VAL A 27 2.32 5.21 -6.15
C VAL A 27 2.70 3.74 -5.99
N GLU A 28 3.77 3.50 -5.24
CA GLU A 28 4.16 2.17 -4.76
C GLU A 28 4.06 2.19 -3.23
N SER A 29 4.09 1.02 -2.57
CA SER A 29 4.31 1.00 -1.13
C SER A 29 5.68 1.61 -0.79
N LEU A 30 5.66 2.69 -0.01
CA LEU A 30 6.87 3.44 0.36
C LEU A 30 7.44 3.04 1.74
N GLY A 31 6.91 1.99 2.35
CA GLY A 31 7.40 1.45 3.62
C GLY A 31 6.73 0.14 3.98
N THR A 32 7.51 -0.80 4.54
CA THR A 32 6.98 -2.08 5.01
C THR A 32 6.25 -1.90 6.33
N VAL A 33 4.98 -2.32 6.43
CA VAL A 33 4.22 -2.28 7.68
C VAL A 33 4.79 -3.26 8.72
N ASN A 34 4.97 -2.81 9.96
CA ASN A 34 5.63 -3.59 11.03
C ASN A 34 4.70 -4.01 12.18
N ASP A 35 3.43 -3.60 12.17
CA ASP A 35 2.43 -3.88 13.22
C ASP A 35 1.39 -4.93 12.81
N VAL A 36 1.73 -5.77 11.83
CA VAL A 36 0.90 -6.86 11.31
C VAL A 36 1.71 -8.16 11.18
N HIS A 37 1.03 -9.29 10.95
CA HIS A 37 1.74 -10.53 10.61
C HIS A 37 2.51 -10.35 9.29
N HIS A 38 3.77 -10.77 9.26
CA HIS A 38 4.71 -10.50 8.16
C HIS A 38 4.21 -10.99 6.78
N GLU A 39 3.53 -12.14 6.73
CA GLU A 39 2.90 -12.68 5.51
C GLU A 39 1.69 -11.88 5.01
N LEU A 40 1.19 -10.91 5.80
CA LEU A 40 0.03 -10.08 5.43
C LEU A 40 0.44 -8.65 5.07
N GLY A 41 1.74 -8.33 5.12
CA GLY A 41 2.24 -6.96 4.92
C GLY A 41 1.83 -6.37 3.58
N ALA A 42 2.14 -7.08 2.48
CA ALA A 42 1.83 -6.65 1.12
C ALA A 42 0.32 -6.44 0.89
N LEU A 43 -0.51 -7.35 1.43
CA LEU A 43 -1.98 -7.26 1.34
C LEU A 43 -2.52 -6.04 2.09
N TYR A 44 -2.04 -5.78 3.31
CA TYR A 44 -2.49 -4.62 4.09
C TYR A 44 -2.02 -3.29 3.51
N GLU A 45 -0.83 -3.26 2.92
CA GLU A 45 -0.33 -2.08 2.21
C GLU A 45 -1.21 -1.78 0.99
N PHE A 46 -1.45 -2.78 0.14
CA PHE A 46 -2.30 -2.61 -1.04
C PHE A 46 -3.72 -2.19 -0.66
N ALA A 47 -4.36 -2.91 0.28
CA ALA A 47 -5.71 -2.60 0.75
C ALA A 47 -5.81 -1.21 1.42
N GLY A 48 -4.73 -0.74 2.04
CA GLY A 48 -4.65 0.60 2.60
C GLY A 48 -4.47 1.70 1.54
N MET A 49 -3.72 1.43 0.47
CA MET A 49 -3.49 2.37 -0.61
C MET A 49 -4.70 2.50 -1.54
N PHE A 50 -5.33 1.37 -1.91
CA PHE A 50 -6.38 1.28 -2.93
C PHE A 50 -7.52 2.30 -2.77
N PRO A 51 -8.14 2.48 -1.59
CA PRO A 51 -9.21 3.47 -1.42
C PRO A 51 -8.70 4.90 -1.16
N ASN A 52 -7.39 5.13 -1.10
CA ASN A 52 -6.79 6.39 -0.66
C ASN A 52 -5.91 7.07 -1.72
N THR A 53 -5.91 6.58 -2.96
CA THR A 53 -5.29 7.24 -4.11
C THR A 53 -6.11 6.98 -5.37
N SER A 54 -6.18 7.99 -6.23
CA SER A 54 -6.74 7.91 -7.58
C SER A 54 -5.69 7.52 -8.63
N LYS A 55 -4.41 7.47 -8.23
CA LYS A 55 -3.28 7.19 -9.11
C LYS A 55 -3.06 5.69 -9.25
N PRO A 56 -2.50 5.22 -10.38
CA PRO A 56 -2.10 3.84 -10.54
C PRO A 56 -1.18 3.36 -9.39
N ILE A 57 -1.49 2.19 -8.85
CA ILE A 57 -0.70 1.54 -7.80
C ILE A 57 0.24 0.51 -8.43
N VAL A 58 1.54 0.65 -8.17
CA VAL A 58 2.53 -0.40 -8.38
C VAL A 58 2.50 -1.30 -7.14
N ALA A 59 1.82 -2.44 -7.25
CA ALA A 59 1.77 -3.41 -6.17
C ALA A 59 3.04 -4.26 -6.15
N TRP A 60 3.57 -4.51 -4.96
CA TRP A 60 4.67 -5.43 -4.74
C TRP A 60 4.19 -6.64 -3.93
N SER A 61 4.91 -7.75 -4.03
CA SER A 61 4.57 -9.00 -3.38
C SER A 61 5.84 -9.78 -3.04
N TYR A 62 5.83 -10.53 -1.93
CA TYR A 62 6.93 -11.43 -1.60
C TYR A 62 6.87 -12.73 -2.40
N ASP A 63 5.65 -13.17 -2.72
CA ASP A 63 5.43 -14.40 -3.46
C ASP A 63 4.13 -14.36 -4.30
N ARG A 64 3.81 -15.49 -4.94
CA ARG A 64 2.61 -15.63 -5.76
C ARG A 64 1.29 -15.57 -4.98
N PHE A 65 1.29 -15.85 -3.68
CA PHE A 65 0.08 -15.80 -2.86
C PHE A 65 -0.29 -14.36 -2.55
N ASP A 66 0.71 -13.53 -2.22
CA ASP A 66 0.54 -12.08 -2.12
C ASP A 66 -0.02 -11.50 -3.43
N SER A 67 0.58 -11.84 -4.59
CA SER A 67 0.09 -11.33 -5.87
C SER A 67 -1.36 -11.75 -6.15
N ALA A 68 -1.73 -12.98 -5.81
CA ALA A 68 -3.08 -13.49 -5.98
C ALA A 68 -4.08 -12.76 -5.07
N GLY A 69 -3.77 -12.57 -3.79
CA GLY A 69 -4.63 -11.85 -2.86
C GLY A 69 -4.76 -10.36 -3.20
N ILE A 70 -3.69 -9.71 -3.68
CA ILE A 70 -3.74 -8.33 -4.19
C ILE A 70 -4.69 -8.25 -5.39
N HIS A 71 -4.59 -9.19 -6.33
CA HIS A 71 -5.50 -9.26 -7.47
C HIS A 71 -6.95 -9.46 -7.03
N GLU A 72 -7.21 -10.34 -6.05
CA GLU A 72 -8.55 -10.55 -5.50
C GLU A 72 -9.12 -9.27 -4.87
N ILE A 73 -8.32 -8.53 -4.07
CA ILE A 73 -8.72 -7.24 -3.51
C ILE A 73 -9.05 -6.24 -4.63
N ALA A 74 -8.17 -6.13 -5.62
CA ALA A 74 -8.34 -5.19 -6.73
C ALA A 74 -9.61 -5.46 -7.54
N VAL A 75 -9.93 -6.73 -7.80
CA VAL A 75 -11.14 -7.12 -8.53
C VAL A 75 -12.42 -6.92 -7.70
N ALA A 76 -12.35 -7.10 -6.38
CA ALA A 76 -13.51 -6.95 -5.50
C ALA A 76 -13.91 -5.48 -5.25
N GLU A 77 -12.94 -4.57 -5.26
CA GLU A 77 -13.13 -3.15 -4.91
C GLU A 77 -13.20 -2.21 -6.13
N ALA A 78 -12.95 -2.71 -7.35
CA ALA A 78 -13.05 -1.97 -8.61
C ALA A 78 -14.49 -1.81 -9.12
#